data_AF-A0A7W9HUZ4-F1
#
_entry.id   AF-A0A7W9HUZ4-F1
#
_cell.length_a   1.000
_cell.length_b   1.000
_cell.length_c   1.000
_cell.angle_alpha   90.00
_cell.angle_beta   90.00
_cell.angle_gamma   90.00
#
_symmetry.space_group_name_H-M   'P 1'
#
loop_
_entity.id
_entity.type
_entity.pdbx_description
1 polymer ?
#
loop_
_entity_poly.entity_id
_entity_poly.type
_entity_poly.pdbx_seq_one_letter_code
_entity_poly.pdbx_strand_id
1 'polypeptide(L)' 'MRITEFTGWMKDQLDALDHDEIVGVDNIMHPDDQHKRHNLLRVRHANGATSVVMAQTVEGPGIPHHQPYEIPREAF' A
#
# COMPACT_ATOMS: atom_id res chain seq x y z
N MET A 1 -13.34 -7.81 -5.15
CA MET A 1 -13.18 -6.39 -4.76
C MET A 1 -12.13 -5.78 -5.66
N ARG A 2 -12.37 -4.60 -6.23
CA ARG A 2 -11.39 -3.87 -7.04
C ARG A 2 -10.28 -3.32 -6.14
N ILE A 3 -9.08 -3.12 -6.68
CA ILE A 3 -7.93 -2.64 -5.89
C ILE A 3 -8.22 -1.28 -5.24
N THR A 4 -8.94 -0.39 -5.93
CA THR A 4 -9.40 0.89 -5.39
C THR A 4 -10.33 0.76 -4.19
N GLU A 5 -11.26 -0.20 -4.25
CA GLU A 5 -12.18 -0.51 -3.15
C GLU A 5 -11.44 -1.12 -1.96
N PHE A 6 -10.47 -2.01 -2.22
CA PHE A 6 -9.62 -2.61 -1.20
C PHE A 6 -8.73 -1.59 -0.50
N THR A 7 -8.08 -0.70 -1.25
CA THR A 7 -7.25 0.37 -0.70
C THR A 7 -8.06 1.33 0.15
N GLY A 8 -9.26 1.71 -0.29
CA GLY A 8 -10.19 2.53 0.50
C GLY A 8 -10.59 1.85 1.80
N TRP A 9 -11.06 0.61 1.73
CA TRP A 9 -11.41 -0.17 2.92
C TRP A 9 -10.25 -0.28 3.91
N MET A 10 -9.04 -0.58 3.43
CA MET A 10 -7.86 -0.70 4.28
C MET A 10 -7.47 0.63 4.94
N LYS A 11 -7.58 1.75 4.22
CA LYS A 11 -7.36 3.07 4.79
C LYS A 11 -8.32 3.31 5.95
N ASP A 12 -9.61 3.03 5.75
CA ASP A 12 -10.63 3.20 6.78
C ASP A 12 -10.37 2.32 8.00
N GLN A 13 -9.90 1.08 7.82
CA GLN A 13 -9.51 0.20 8.93
C GLN A 13 -8.31 0.74 9.71
N LEU A 14 -7.30 1.29 9.00
CA LEU A 14 -6.10 1.84 9.64
C LEU A 14 -6.35 3.19 10.32
N ASP A 15 -7.24 4.02 9.78
CA ASP A 15 -7.66 5.26 10.43
C ASP A 15 -8.54 4.98 11.67
N ALA A 16 -9.36 3.91 11.63
CA ALA A 16 -10.20 3.51 12.74
C ALA A 16 -9.44 2.76 13.85
N LEU A 17 -8.22 2.31 13.56
CA LEU A 17 -7.30 1.81 14.57
C LEU A 17 -6.86 2.98 15.45
N ASP A 18 -7.56 3.17 16.57
CA ASP A 18 -7.17 4.10 17.63
C ASP A 18 -5.88 3.58 18.29
N HIS A 19 -4.76 3.87 17.66
CA HIS A 19 -3.44 3.43 18.08
C HIS A 19 -2.45 4.59 18.04
N ASP A 20 -1.87 4.92 19.19
CA ASP A 20 -0.97 6.07 19.37
C ASP A 20 0.23 6.08 18.41
N GLU A 21 0.61 4.92 17.87
CA GLU A 21 1.72 4.80 16.94
C GLU A 21 1.41 5.27 15.51
N ILE A 22 0.15 5.37 15.09
CA ILE A 22 -0.24 5.79 13.74
C ILE A 22 -0.82 7.21 13.81
N VAL A 23 -0.18 8.15 13.12
CA VAL A 23 -0.59 9.56 13.11
C VAL A 23 -1.24 9.99 11.80
N GLY A 24 -1.28 9.11 10.80
CA GLY A 24 -2.01 9.36 9.57
C GLY A 24 -1.79 8.30 8.50
N VAL A 25 -2.82 8.10 7.68
CA VAL A 25 -2.80 7.17 6.55
C VAL A 25 -3.22 7.90 5.29
N ASP A 26 -2.34 7.91 4.29
CA ASP A 26 -2.57 8.58 3.02
C ASP A 26 -2.68 7.55 1.89
N ASN A 27 -3.66 7.70 1.00
CA ASN A 27 -3.71 6.93 -0.24
C ASN A 27 -2.71 7.53 -1.23
N ILE A 28 -1.72 6.72 -1.63
CA ILE A 28 -0.64 7.13 -2.53
C ILE A 28 -0.64 6.32 -3.83
N MET A 29 -1.73 5.60 -4.09
CA MET A 29 -1.89 4.84 -5.33
C MET A 29 -2.01 5.82 -6.50
N HIS A 30 -1.02 5.78 -7.39
CA HIS A 30 -1.01 6.59 -8.61
C HIS A 30 -1.40 5.72 -9.81
N PRO A 31 -2.59 5.92 -10.41
CA PRO A 31 -3.06 5.08 -11.50
C PRO A 31 -2.16 5.16 -12.75
N ASP A 32 -1.50 6.30 -12.95
CA ASP A 32 -0.71 6.58 -14.16
C ASP A 32 0.80 6.33 -13.99
N ASP A 33 1.28 6.10 -12.76
CA ASP A 33 2.71 5.90 -12.47
C ASP A 33 3.02 4.40 -12.40
N GLN A 34 3.54 3.84 -13.50
CA GLN A 34 3.83 2.40 -13.62
C GLN A 34 4.82 1.90 -12.56
N HIS A 35 5.71 2.77 -12.05
CA HIS A 35 6.68 2.42 -11.02
C HIS A 35 6.08 2.39 -9.61
N LYS A 36 4.88 2.96 -9.42
CA LYS A 36 4.18 3.04 -8.11
C LYS A 36 2.90 2.21 -8.06
N ARG A 37 2.60 1.40 -9.07
CA ARG A 37 1.38 0.57 -9.11
C ARG A 37 1.21 -0.36 -7.90
N HIS A 38 2.29 -0.71 -7.24
CA HIS A 38 2.28 -1.56 -6.06
C HIS A 38 2.11 -0.80 -4.75
N ASN A 39 2.40 0.50 -4.71
CA ASN A 39 2.29 1.30 -3.49
C ASN A 39 0.84 1.76 -3.31
N LEU A 40 0.19 1.29 -2.25
CA LEU A 40 -1.22 1.56 -2.00
C LEU A 40 -1.39 2.69 -1.00
N LEU A 41 -0.81 2.52 0.19
CA LEU A 41 -0.98 3.43 1.32
C LEU A 41 0.37 3.84 1.89
N ARG A 42 0.42 5.07 2.39
CA ARG A 42 1.49 5.56 3.25
C ARG A 42 0.96 5.65 4.67
N VAL A 43 1.68 5.06 5.62
CA VAL A 43 1.37 5.14 7.05
C VAL A 43 2.45 5.98 7.72
N ARG A 44 2.06 7.07 8.35
CA ARG A 44 2.93 7.93 9.15
C ARG A 44 2.84 7.51 10.61
N HIS A 45 3.99 7.35 11.24
CA HIS A 45 4.08 6.90 12.62
C HIS A 45 4.48 8.02 13.59
N ALA A 46 4.09 7.91 14.86
CA ALA A 46 4.40 8.90 15.88
C ALA A 46 5.90 9.06 16.15
N ASN A 47 6.70 8.03 15.90
CA ASN A 47 8.17 8.07 16.00
C ASN A 47 8.85 8.78 14.81
N GLY A 48 8.07 9.31 13.86
CA GLY A 48 8.57 9.97 12.64
C GLY A 48 8.86 9.01 11.49
N ALA A 49 8.73 7.69 11.68
CA ALA A 49 8.89 6.72 10.61
C ALA A 49 7.73 6.77 9.61
N THR A 50 8.00 6.36 8.37
CA THR A 50 6.99 6.24 7.32
C THR A 50 7.05 4.84 6.74
N SER A 51 5.94 4.12 6.81
CA SER A 51 5.76 2.81 6.20
C SER A 51 4.94 2.93 4.91
N VAL A 52 5.17 2.01 3.98
CA VAL A 52 4.37 1.91 2.75
C VAL A 52 3.74 0.53 2.70
N VAL A 53 2.41 0.48 2.56
CA VAL A 53 1.69 -0.76 2.31
C VAL A 53 1.69 -1.02 0.81
N MET A 54 2.18 -2.18 0.42
CA MET A 54 2.35 -2.56 -0.99
C MET A 54 1.60 -3.84 -1.34
N ALA A 55 1.08 -3.92 -2.56
CA ALA A 55 0.61 -5.16 -3.15
C ALA A 55 1.80 -5.97 -3.72
N GLN A 56 2.16 -7.05 -3.03
CA GLN A 56 3.29 -7.90 -3.45
C GLN A 56 2.99 -8.75 -4.69
N THR A 57 1.75 -9.23 -4.81
CA THR A 57 1.29 -10.11 -5.90
C THR A 57 -0.11 -9.70 -6.33
N VAL A 58 -0.38 -9.71 -7.63
CA VAL A 58 -1.71 -9.47 -8.22
C VAL A 58 -2.02 -10.62 -9.18
N GLU A 59 -3.01 -11.45 -8.85
CA GLU A 59 -3.38 -12.65 -9.59
C GLU A 59 -4.90 -12.71 -9.84
N GLY A 60 -5.32 -13.31 -10.96
CA GLY A 60 -6.72 -13.56 -11.27
C GLY A 60 -7.01 -13.88 -12.74
N PRO A 61 -8.23 -14.32 -13.09
CA PRO A 61 -8.62 -14.59 -14.46
C PRO A 61 -8.47 -13.35 -15.35
N GLY A 62 -7.70 -13.47 -16.44
CA GLY A 62 -7.45 -12.36 -17.37
C GLY A 62 -6.44 -11.31 -16.87
N ILE A 63 -5.82 -11.51 -15.70
CA ILE A 63 -4.69 -10.68 -15.24
C ILE A 63 -3.40 -11.33 -15.74
N PRO A 64 -2.56 -10.62 -16.51
CA PRO A 64 -1.25 -11.14 -16.90
C PRO A 64 -0.45 -11.50 -15.64
N HIS A 65 0.19 -12.67 -15.63
CA HIS A 65 1.12 -13.00 -14.54
C HIS A 65 2.26 -11.98 -14.54
N HIS A 66 2.33 -11.19 -13.47
CA HIS A 66 3.43 -10.28 -13.19
C HIS A 66 4.39 -10.97 -12.21
N GLN A 67 5.71 -10.76 -12.35
CA GLN A 67 6.63 -11.22 -11.31
C GLN A 67 6.29 -10.52 -9.99
N PRO A 68 6.30 -11.25 -8.85
CA PRO A 68 6.13 -10.64 -7.54
C PRO A 68 7.14 -9.51 -7.34
N TYR A 69 6.73 -8.46 -6.63
CA TYR A 69 7.64 -7.38 -6.30
C TYR A 69 8.75 -7.89 -5.36
N GLU A 70 10.01 -7.78 -5.79
CA GLU A 70 11.17 -8.01 -4.94
C GLU A 70 11.57 -6.71 -4.24
N ILE A 71 11.56 -6.71 -2.91
CA ILE A 71 12.01 -5.57 -2.12
C ILE A 71 13.52 -5.38 -2.39
N PRO A 72 13.97 -4.18 -2.83
CA PRO A 72 15.37 -3.92 -3.09
C PRO A 72 16.22 -4.19 -1.85
N ARG A 73 17.33 -4.91 -2.00
CA ARG A 73 18.22 -5.27 -0.88
C ARG A 73 18.83 -4.05 -0.16
N GLU A 74 18.85 -2.90 -0.83
CA GLU A 74 19.37 -1.63 -0.32
C GLU A 74 18.36 -0.87 0.57
N ALA A 75 17.13 -1.39 0.73
CA ALA A 75 16.10 -0.79 1.57
C ALA A 75 16.19 -1.19 3.07
N PHE A 76 17.24 -1.94 3.47
CA PHE A 76 17.53 -2.37 4.84
C PHE A 76 18.77 -1.69 5.41
#